data_AF-G2Y6T5-F1
#
_entry.id   AF-G2Y6T5-F1
#
_cell.length_a   1.000
_cell.length_b   1.000
_cell.length_c   1.000
_cell.angle_alpha   90.00
_cell.angle_beta   90.00
_cell.angle_gamma   90.00
#
_symmetry.space_group_name_H-M   'P 1'
#
loop_
_entity.id
_entity.type
_entity.pdbx_description
1 polymer ?
#
loop_
_entity_poly.entity_id
_entity_poly.type
_entity_poly.pdbx_seq_one_letter_code
_entity_poly.pdbx_strand_id
1 'polypeptide(L)'
;METGHTFTENSLGTTTIFTIDPQNIQTYYSTNCKDYGVHRLRKRAFYPLLGDSVLSTDRIGNTSGLDSTYVYKIQRGNFPSFEIRFQEFLKHILRNGTTVNLSPLLDDLFLDTSTEFIFGESVSVLDESSDEASGSHRFLNSFYHTQRGISIRSQLRTLSFLYQDRWD
;
A
#
# COMPACT_ATOMS: atom_id res chain seq x y z
N MET A 1 14.67 -23.10 -10.81
CA MET A 1 15.03 -22.69 -12.18
C MET A 1 16.13 -21.65 -12.05
N GLU A 2 17.34 -21.93 -12.56
CA GLU A 2 18.39 -20.92 -12.70
C GLU A 2 18.08 -20.05 -13.91
N THR A 3 17.44 -18.91 -13.67
CA THR A 3 17.32 -17.84 -14.66
C THR A 3 18.47 -16.86 -14.46
N GLY A 4 19.04 -16.33 -15.54
CA GLY A 4 20.09 -15.30 -15.47
C GLY A 4 19.60 -14.00 -14.80
N HIS A 5 20.50 -13.02 -14.66
CA HIS A 5 20.20 -11.74 -13.98
C HIS A 5 19.03 -10.94 -14.57
N THR A 6 18.72 -11.16 -15.85
CA THR A 6 17.54 -10.59 -16.52
C THR A 6 16.85 -11.66 -17.33
N PHE A 7 15.54 -11.81 -17.18
CA PHE A 7 14.74 -12.75 -17.96
C PHE A 7 13.37 -12.16 -18.29
N THR A 8 12.69 -12.78 -19.26
CA THR A 8 11.37 -12.35 -19.72
C THR A 8 10.37 -13.48 -19.50
N GLU A 9 9.18 -13.12 -19.03
CA GLU A 9 8.04 -14.01 -18.88
C GLU A 9 6.85 -13.44 -19.67
N ASN A 10 6.09 -14.31 -20.34
CA ASN A 10 4.80 -13.94 -20.89
C ASN A 10 3.70 -14.64 -20.08
N SER A 11 2.92 -13.87 -19.34
CA SER A 11 1.80 -14.36 -18.55
C SER A 11 0.54 -13.59 -18.89
N LEU A 12 -0.54 -14.32 -19.18
CA LEU A 12 -1.85 -13.78 -19.55
C LEU A 12 -1.78 -12.76 -20.71
N GLY A 13 -0.94 -13.04 -21.71
CA GLY A 13 -0.74 -12.18 -22.88
C GLY A 13 0.01 -10.90 -22.59
N THR A 14 0.65 -10.77 -21.42
CA THR A 14 1.47 -9.62 -21.06
C THR A 14 2.91 -10.05 -20.79
N THR A 15 3.82 -9.47 -21.56
CA THR A 15 5.27 -9.66 -21.38
C THR A 15 5.75 -8.83 -20.18
N THR A 16 6.44 -9.48 -19.24
CA THR A 16 7.12 -8.86 -18.11
C THR A 16 8.61 -9.17 -18.19
N ILE A 17 9.44 -8.14 -18.00
CA ILE A 17 10.88 -8.29 -17.88
C ILE A 17 11.22 -8.21 -16.40
N PHE A 18 11.86 -9.25 -15.88
CA PHE A 18 12.39 -9.29 -14.52
C PHE A 18 13.90 -9.09 -14.59
N THR A 19 14.43 -8.20 -13.75
CA THR A 19 15.87 -7.93 -13.70
C THR A 19 16.34 -7.71 -12.28
N ILE A 20 17.46 -8.32 -11.94
CA ILE A 20 18.27 -8.04 -10.75
C ILE A 20 19.64 -7.43 -11.14
N ASP A 21 19.82 -7.08 -12.41
CA ASP A 21 21.03 -6.44 -12.92
C ASP A 21 21.09 -4.98 -12.44
N PRO A 22 22.12 -4.58 -11.67
CA PRO A 22 22.26 -3.22 -11.16
C PRO A 22 22.25 -2.15 -12.25
N GLN A 23 22.79 -2.44 -13.44
CA GLN A 23 22.86 -1.46 -14.54
C GLN A 23 21.46 -1.17 -15.10
N ASN A 24 20.61 -2.19 -15.22
CA ASN A 24 19.23 -2.03 -15.65
C ASN A 24 18.40 -1.29 -14.60
N ILE A 25 18.59 -1.63 -13.32
CA ILE A 25 17.95 -0.94 -12.19
C ILE A 25 18.35 0.55 -12.18
N GLN A 26 19.64 0.86 -12.33
CA GLN A 26 20.13 2.25 -12.40
C GLN A 26 19.53 3.00 -13.60
N THR A 27 19.48 2.37 -14.76
CA THR A 27 18.90 2.97 -15.97
C THR A 27 17.41 3.28 -15.76
N TYR A 28 16.67 2.36 -15.15
CA TYR A 28 15.25 2.50 -14.85
C TYR A 28 14.97 3.64 -13.85
N TYR A 29 15.72 3.72 -12.75
CA TYR A 29 15.47 4.69 -11.68
C TYR A 29 16.20 6.05 -11.84
N SER A 30 17.23 6.13 -12.67
CA SER A 30 18.07 7.34 -12.79
C SER A 30 18.20 7.83 -14.23
N THR A 31 18.95 7.13 -15.08
CA THR A 31 19.41 7.66 -16.37
C THR A 31 18.27 7.91 -17.36
N ASN A 32 17.32 6.97 -17.43
CA ASN A 32 16.22 6.98 -18.40
C ASN A 32 14.85 6.93 -17.71
N CYS A 33 14.74 7.43 -16.46
CA CYS A 33 13.50 7.34 -15.68
C CYS A 33 12.25 7.88 -16.41
N LYS A 34 12.40 8.86 -17.31
CA LYS A 34 11.29 9.44 -18.10
C LYS A 34 10.69 8.48 -19.14
N ASP A 35 11.45 7.45 -19.55
CA ASP A 35 11.00 6.46 -20.53
C ASP A 35 10.14 5.36 -19.88
N TYR A 36 10.13 5.30 -18.54
CA TYR A 36 9.42 4.30 -17.76
C TYR A 36 8.25 4.90 -16.98
N GLY A 37 7.19 4.10 -16.83
CA GLY A 37 5.96 4.52 -16.17
C GLY A 37 5.15 3.35 -15.64
N VAL A 38 4.37 3.61 -14.60
CA VAL A 38 3.49 2.66 -13.90
C VAL A 38 2.01 2.78 -14.32
N HIS A 39 1.58 3.87 -14.99
CA HIS A 39 0.19 4.16 -15.33
C HIS A 39 -0.46 3.00 -16.08
N ARG A 40 0.19 2.51 -17.13
CA ARG A 40 -0.35 1.42 -17.95
C ARG A 40 -0.63 0.16 -17.13
N LEU A 41 0.21 -0.11 -16.13
CA LEU A 41 0.08 -1.27 -15.26
C LEU A 41 -0.94 -1.03 -14.14
N ARG A 42 -0.87 0.12 -13.48
CA ARG A 42 -1.64 0.41 -12.26
C ARG A 42 -3.04 0.96 -12.54
N LYS A 43 -3.27 1.66 -13.66
CA LYS A 43 -4.58 2.24 -13.98
C LYS A 43 -5.69 1.21 -13.88
N ARG A 44 -5.54 0.04 -14.50
CA ARG A 44 -6.61 -0.99 -14.48
C ARG A 44 -6.93 -1.53 -13.10
N ALA A 45 -5.95 -1.58 -12.20
CA ALA A 45 -6.13 -2.13 -10.86
C ALA A 45 -6.62 -1.07 -9.87
N PHE A 46 -6.06 0.14 -9.92
CA PHE A 46 -6.29 1.19 -8.93
C PHE A 46 -7.40 2.17 -9.33
N TYR A 47 -7.67 2.36 -10.62
CA TYR A 47 -8.66 3.35 -11.11
C TYR A 47 -10.09 3.13 -10.58
N PRO A 48 -10.61 1.90 -10.45
CA PRO A 48 -11.96 1.69 -9.91
C PRO A 48 -12.16 2.22 -8.49
N LEU A 49 -11.09 2.25 -7.68
CA LEU A 49 -11.14 2.73 -6.28
C LEU A 49 -10.70 4.19 -6.16
N LEU A 50 -9.59 4.56 -6.80
CA LEU A 50 -8.90 5.83 -6.56
C LEU A 50 -8.95 6.80 -7.75
N GLY A 51 -9.56 6.41 -8.87
CA GLY A 51 -9.56 7.19 -10.10
C GLY A 51 -8.14 7.50 -10.59
N ASP A 52 -7.96 8.70 -11.13
CA ASP A 52 -6.64 9.24 -11.47
C ASP A 52 -5.97 9.84 -10.22
N SER A 53 -5.16 9.01 -9.57
CA SER A 53 -4.45 9.31 -8.33
C SER A 53 -2.93 9.26 -8.54
N VAL A 54 -2.17 9.63 -7.51
CA VAL A 54 -0.71 9.44 -7.47
C VAL A 54 -0.29 7.98 -7.68
N LEU A 55 -1.14 7.03 -7.29
CA LEU A 55 -0.84 5.60 -7.39
C LEU A 55 -1.13 5.05 -8.78
N SER A 56 -1.99 5.70 -9.56
CA SER A 56 -2.44 5.22 -10.87
C SER A 56 -1.92 6.04 -12.06
N THR A 57 -1.25 7.19 -11.85
CA THR A 57 -0.89 8.12 -12.94
C THR A 57 0.62 8.32 -13.10
N ASP A 58 1.10 8.25 -14.34
CA ASP A 58 2.46 8.62 -14.73
C ASP A 58 2.46 10.11 -14.95
N ARG A 59 3.12 10.84 -14.06
CA ARG A 59 3.06 12.30 -13.98
C ARG A 59 3.39 12.97 -15.32
N ILE A 60 2.37 13.41 -16.05
CA ILE A 60 2.45 14.43 -17.10
C ILE A 60 1.45 15.53 -16.73
N GLY A 61 1.92 16.52 -15.98
CA GLY A 61 1.44 17.89 -16.13
C GLY A 61 0.29 18.41 -15.26
N ASN A 62 -0.38 17.68 -14.35
CA ASN A 62 -1.45 18.31 -13.52
C ASN A 62 -1.77 17.68 -12.14
N THR A 63 -1.04 16.68 -11.65
CA THR A 63 -1.26 16.12 -10.30
C THR A 63 -0.21 16.61 -9.30
N SER A 64 -0.13 17.94 -9.17
CA SER A 64 0.65 18.65 -8.14
C SER A 64 -0.09 18.62 -6.79
N GLY A 65 -0.42 17.44 -6.28
CA GLY A 65 -1.22 17.30 -5.05
C GLY A 65 -0.43 16.75 -3.87
N LEU A 66 0.37 15.70 -4.10
CA LEU A 66 1.39 15.25 -3.16
C LEU A 66 2.66 16.05 -3.42
N ASP A 67 2.49 17.34 -3.21
CA ASP A 67 3.55 18.31 -3.26
C ASP A 67 4.67 17.86 -2.31
N SER A 68 5.90 18.18 -2.68
CA SER A 68 7.12 17.94 -1.91
C SER A 68 6.95 18.06 -0.38
N THR A 69 6.07 18.96 0.07
CA THR A 69 5.54 19.13 1.43
C THR A 69 5.12 17.84 2.14
N TYR A 70 4.40 16.90 1.50
CA TYR A 70 4.03 15.62 2.12
C TYR A 70 5.25 14.74 2.37
N VAL A 71 6.18 14.67 1.40
CA VAL A 71 7.44 13.93 1.54
C VAL A 71 8.34 14.57 2.62
N TYR A 72 8.37 15.91 2.71
CA TYR A 72 9.07 16.63 3.77
C TYR A 72 8.44 16.40 5.16
N LYS A 73 7.11 16.24 5.26
CA LYS A 73 6.43 15.83 6.50
C LYS A 73 6.78 14.40 6.91
N ILE A 74 6.90 13.46 5.97
CA ILE A 74 7.39 12.09 6.24
C ILE A 74 8.81 12.17 6.83
N GLN A 75 9.71 12.94 6.21
CA GLN A 75 11.12 13.03 6.63
C GLN A 75 11.33 13.59 8.04
N ARG A 76 10.42 14.44 8.54
CA ARG A 76 10.53 14.99 9.90
C ARG A 76 10.02 14.08 11.00
N GLY A 77 9.36 12.96 10.65
CA GLY A 77 8.88 11.95 11.58
C GLY A 77 7.96 12.51 12.67
N ASN A 78 6.67 12.19 12.63
CA ASN A 78 5.80 12.46 13.78
C ASN A 78 6.05 11.41 14.89
N PHE A 79 7.30 11.38 15.39
CA PHE A 79 7.75 10.47 16.45
C PHE A 79 6.88 10.56 17.72
N PRO A 80 6.40 11.74 18.15
CA PRO A 80 5.49 11.83 19.30
C PRO A 80 4.17 11.07 19.08
N SER A 81 3.52 11.25 17.93
CA SER A 81 2.29 10.51 17.61
C SER A 81 2.54 9.01 17.48
N PHE A 82 3.64 8.62 16.85
CA PHE A 82 4.02 7.20 16.75
C PHE A 82 4.24 6.58 18.13
N GLU A 83 4.92 7.27 19.04
CA GLU A 83 5.16 6.78 20.41
C GLU A 83 3.84 6.52 21.15
N ILE A 84 2.85 7.41 21.02
CA ILE A 84 1.53 7.22 21.64
C ILE A 84 0.89 5.92 21.14
N ARG A 85 0.85 5.70 19.82
CA ARG A 85 0.32 4.46 19.24
C ARG A 85 1.13 3.23 19.58
N PHE A 86 2.44 3.37 19.64
CA PHE A 86 3.32 2.26 20.02
C PHE A 86 3.08 1.82 21.46
N GLN A 87 2.84 2.77 22.38
CA GLN A 87 2.47 2.45 23.75
C GLN A 87 1.10 1.77 23.84
N GLU A 88 0.13 2.14 23.00
CA GLU A 88 -1.15 1.43 22.90
C GLU A 88 -0.96 0.00 22.39
N PHE A 89 -0.20 -0.18 21.32
CA PHE A 89 0.20 -1.50 20.82
C PHE A 89 0.86 -2.37 21.90
N LEU A 90 1.75 -1.79 22.71
CA LEU A 90 2.42 -2.52 23.80
C LEU A 90 1.48 -2.97 24.92
N LYS A 91 0.30 -2.35 25.09
CA LYS A 91 -0.72 -2.81 26.06
C LYS A 91 -1.37 -4.12 25.62
N HIS A 92 -1.55 -4.31 24.32
CA HIS A 92 -2.11 -5.55 23.74
C HIS A 92 -1.14 -6.73 23.79
N ILE A 93 0.16 -6.49 23.99
CA ILE A 93 1.13 -7.55 24.18
C ILE A 93 1.08 -8.03 25.64
N LEU A 94 0.46 -9.19 25.84
CA LEU A 94 0.40 -9.86 27.14
C LEU A 94 1.82 -10.11 27.69
N ARG A 95 2.10 -9.59 28.89
CA ARG A 95 3.40 -9.72 29.59
C ARG A 95 3.52 -10.99 30.44
N ASN A 96 2.58 -11.91 30.31
CA ASN A 96 2.48 -13.16 31.08
C ASN A 96 3.30 -14.32 30.49
N GLY A 97 4.11 -14.07 29.46
CA GLY A 97 4.95 -15.09 28.81
C GLY A 97 4.19 -16.00 27.83
N THR A 98 2.94 -15.70 27.50
CA THR A 98 2.19 -16.44 26.47
C THR A 98 2.61 -16.04 25.06
N THR A 99 2.52 -16.97 24.12
CA THR A 99 2.71 -16.67 22.70
C THR A 99 1.63 -15.73 22.20
N VAL A 100 2.03 -14.60 21.61
CA VAL A 100 1.13 -13.61 21.00
C VAL A 100 1.36 -13.60 19.49
N ASN A 101 0.28 -13.55 18.72
CA ASN A 101 0.37 -13.32 17.28
C ASN A 101 0.56 -11.82 17.01
N LEU A 102 1.76 -11.42 16.60
CA LEU A 102 2.09 -10.02 16.36
C LEU A 102 1.60 -9.49 15.01
N SER A 103 1.28 -10.35 14.04
CA SER A 103 0.86 -9.89 12.71
C SER A 103 -0.35 -8.95 12.76
N PRO A 104 -1.51 -9.32 13.35
CA PRO A 104 -2.67 -8.44 13.37
C PRO A 104 -2.40 -7.15 14.17
N LEU A 105 -1.67 -7.25 15.28
CA LEU A 105 -1.35 -6.09 16.11
C LEU A 105 -0.42 -5.08 15.40
N LEU A 106 0.51 -5.57 14.59
CA LEU A 106 1.38 -4.72 13.77
C LEU A 106 0.61 -4.10 12.61
N ASP A 107 -0.36 -4.81 12.05
CA ASP A 107 -1.24 -4.26 11.01
C ASP A 107 -2.11 -3.13 11.57
N ASP A 108 -2.66 -3.29 12.78
CA ASP A 108 -3.44 -2.26 13.49
C ASP A 108 -2.57 -1.03 13.81
N LEU A 109 -1.35 -1.25 14.34
CA LEU A 109 -0.38 -0.17 14.58
C LEU A 109 -0.01 0.58 13.30
N PHE A 110 0.21 -0.14 12.20
CA PHE A 110 0.52 0.46 10.91
C PHE A 110 -0.65 1.28 10.40
N LEU A 111 -1.89 0.76 10.51
CA LEU A 111 -3.08 1.46 10.06
C LEU A 111 -3.27 2.76 10.84
N ASP A 112 -3.27 2.68 12.16
CA ASP A 112 -3.46 3.82 13.05
C ASP A 112 -2.38 4.90 12.85
N THR A 113 -1.12 4.50 12.70
CA THR A 113 -0.02 5.44 12.43
C THR A 113 -0.17 6.06 11.04
N SER A 114 -0.54 5.27 10.04
CA SER A 114 -0.68 5.74 8.65
C SER A 114 -1.87 6.66 8.47
N THR A 115 -3.00 6.39 9.12
CA THR A 115 -4.20 7.24 9.01
C THR A 115 -3.98 8.57 9.73
N GLU A 116 -3.35 8.56 10.91
CA GLU A 116 -2.98 9.81 11.58
C GLU A 116 -1.97 10.62 10.75
N PHE A 117 -1.04 9.93 10.07
CA PHE A 117 -0.10 10.58 9.18
C PHE A 117 -0.77 11.20 7.93
N ILE A 118 -1.68 10.47 7.29
CA ILE A 118 -2.31 10.87 6.02
C ILE A 118 -3.45 11.89 6.24
N PHE A 119 -4.30 11.63 7.24
CA PHE A 119 -5.53 12.40 7.49
C PHE A 119 -5.41 13.37 8.67
N GLY A 120 -4.37 13.23 9.50
CA GLY A 120 -4.24 13.99 10.75
C GLY A 120 -5.04 13.39 11.91
N GLU A 121 -5.78 12.30 11.66
CA GLU A 121 -6.60 11.60 12.66
C GLU A 121 -6.44 10.09 12.57
N SER A 122 -6.49 9.46 13.74
CA SER A 122 -6.43 8.01 13.90
C SER A 122 -7.76 7.35 13.61
N VAL A 123 -7.73 6.11 13.10
CA VAL A 123 -8.91 5.24 13.15
C VAL A 123 -9.08 4.63 14.54
N SER A 124 -8.01 4.56 15.34
CA SER A 124 -7.95 4.11 16.73
C SER A 124 -8.42 2.68 16.89
N VAL A 125 -7.91 1.80 16.02
CA VAL A 125 -8.18 0.36 16.09
C VAL A 125 -7.54 -0.26 17.34
N LEU A 126 -6.41 0.30 17.80
CA LEU A 126 -5.72 -0.17 19.01
C LEU A 126 -6.39 0.29 20.32
N ASP A 127 -7.46 1.07 20.29
CA ASP A 127 -8.16 1.48 21.51
C ASP A 127 -9.05 0.35 22.04
N GLU A 128 -8.79 -0.11 23.27
CA GLU A 128 -9.56 -1.16 23.95
C GLU A 128 -11.04 -0.77 24.17
N SER A 129 -11.38 0.52 24.10
CA SER A 129 -12.75 1.02 24.16
C SER A 129 -13.49 0.96 22.82
N SER A 130 -12.79 0.61 21.73
CA SER A 130 -13.40 0.45 20.43
C SER A 130 -14.16 -0.89 20.37
N ASP A 131 -15.49 -0.83 20.39
CA ASP A 131 -16.32 -2.02 20.15
C ASP A 131 -15.98 -2.65 18.78
N GLU A 132 -16.13 -3.97 18.61
CA GLU A 132 -16.06 -4.60 17.27
C GLU A 132 -17.08 -3.99 16.28
N ALA A 133 -18.16 -3.38 16.81
CA ALA A 133 -19.16 -2.62 16.06
C ALA A 133 -18.78 -1.14 15.83
N SER A 134 -17.58 -0.72 16.24
CA SER A 134 -17.06 0.63 16.02
C SER A 134 -16.89 0.94 14.53
N GLY A 135 -16.84 2.24 14.20
CA GLY A 135 -16.51 2.68 12.84
C GLY A 135 -15.12 2.22 12.40
N SER A 136 -14.21 2.02 13.35
CA SER A 136 -12.81 1.68 13.17
C SER A 136 -12.61 0.30 12.53
N HIS A 137 -13.26 -0.72 13.10
CA HIS A 137 -13.23 -2.08 12.55
C HIS A 137 -13.92 -2.17 11.18
N ARG A 138 -15.02 -1.44 10.97
CA ARG A 138 -15.66 -1.34 9.64
C ARG A 138 -14.74 -0.72 8.60
N PHE A 139 -14.04 0.36 8.95
CA PHE A 139 -13.06 0.98 8.08
C PHE A 139 -11.93 0.02 7.72
N LEU A 140 -11.34 -0.64 8.71
CA LEU A 140 -10.26 -1.60 8.53
C LEU A 140 -10.67 -2.78 7.62
N ASN A 141 -11.84 -3.37 7.87
CA ASN A 141 -12.38 -4.42 6.99
C ASN A 141 -12.58 -3.92 5.55
N SER A 142 -13.06 -2.69 5.40
CA SER A 142 -13.24 -2.08 4.09
C SER A 142 -11.91 -1.80 3.38
N PHE A 143 -10.92 -1.34 4.12
CA PHE A 143 -9.57 -1.10 3.64
C PHE A 143 -8.95 -2.41 3.13
N TYR A 144 -9.02 -3.51 3.89
CA TYR A 144 -8.52 -4.80 3.44
C TYR A 144 -9.28 -5.37 2.24
N HIS A 145 -10.60 -5.21 2.21
CA HIS A 145 -11.39 -5.62 1.06
C HIS A 145 -10.91 -4.93 -0.22
N THR A 146 -10.77 -3.60 -0.17
CA THR A 146 -10.33 -2.82 -1.34
C THR A 146 -8.89 -3.13 -1.75
N GLN A 147 -7.98 -3.34 -0.79
CA GLN A 147 -6.61 -3.77 -1.06
C GLN A 147 -6.56 -5.14 -1.74
N ARG A 148 -7.42 -6.08 -1.31
CA ARG A 148 -7.57 -7.39 -1.96
C ARG A 148 -8.08 -7.25 -3.39
N GLY A 149 -9.10 -6.41 -3.61
CA GLY A 149 -9.64 -6.13 -4.95
C GLY A 149 -8.57 -5.56 -5.89
N ILE A 150 -7.78 -4.59 -5.43
CA ILE A 150 -6.64 -4.04 -6.19
C ILE A 150 -5.61 -5.14 -6.51
N SER A 151 -5.29 -5.99 -5.55
CA SER A 151 -4.31 -7.07 -5.70
C SER A 151 -4.75 -8.08 -6.77
N ILE A 152 -6.02 -8.51 -6.74
CA ILE A 152 -6.60 -9.42 -7.73
C ILE A 152 -6.58 -8.78 -9.13
N ARG A 153 -7.02 -7.53 -9.25
CA ARG A 153 -6.97 -6.81 -10.54
C ARG A 153 -5.54 -6.65 -11.07
N SER A 154 -4.57 -6.45 -10.18
CA SER A 154 -3.15 -6.35 -10.54
C SER A 154 -2.60 -7.66 -11.10
N GLN A 155 -2.99 -8.80 -10.50
CA GLN A 155 -2.62 -10.13 -10.98
C GLN A 155 -3.29 -10.48 -12.32
N LEU A 156 -4.56 -10.11 -12.50
CA LEU A 156 -5.31 -10.39 -13.73
C LEU A 156 -4.90 -9.50 -14.91
N ARG A 157 -4.30 -8.33 -14.67
CA ARG A 157 -3.76 -7.40 -15.69
C ARG A 157 -4.77 -7.07 -16.80
N THR A 158 -4.59 -7.61 -18.00
CA THR A 158 -5.49 -7.47 -19.16
C THR A 158 -6.87 -8.09 -18.92
N LEU A 159 -6.96 -9.09 -18.06
CA LEU A 159 -8.19 -9.79 -17.69
C LEU A 159 -8.86 -9.19 -16.44
N SER A 160 -8.44 -8.02 -15.96
CA SER A 160 -8.99 -7.40 -14.75
C SER A 160 -10.50 -7.12 -14.82
N PHE A 161 -11.08 -7.07 -16.02
CA PHE A 161 -12.51 -6.92 -16.25
C PHE A 161 -13.32 -8.16 -15.84
N LEU A 162 -12.69 -9.33 -15.71
CA LEU A 162 -13.34 -10.55 -15.21
C LEU A 162 -13.60 -10.51 -13.71
N TYR A 163 -12.85 -9.69 -12.98
CA TYR A 163 -13.08 -9.49 -11.55
C TYR A 163 -14.20 -8.47 -11.33
N GLN A 164 -15.38 -8.98 -10.98
CA GLN A 164 -16.47 -8.19 -10.43
C GLN A 164 -16.32 -8.13 -8.92
N ASP A 165 -16.14 -6.91 -8.40
CA ASP A 165 -16.10 -6.69 -6.97
C ASP A 165 -17.53 -6.88 -6.45
N ARG A 166 -17.73 -7.86 -5.56
CA ARG A 166 -19.02 -8.08 -4.90
C ARG A 166 -18.83 -7.77 -3.43
N TRP A 167 -19.56 -6.78 -2.97
CA TRP A 167 -19.70 -6.46 -1.57
C TRP A 167 -20.98 -7.16 -1.09
N ASP A 168 -20.83 -8.35 -0.50
CA ASP A 168 -21.93 -9.03 0.19
C ASP A 168 -21.98 -8.58 1.65
#